data_AF-A0A2N2IUV0-F1
#
_entry.id   AF-A0A2N2IUV0-F1
#
_cell.length_a   1.000
_cell.length_b   1.000
_cell.length_c   1.000
_cell.angle_alpha   90.00
_cell.angle_beta   90.00
_cell.angle_gamma   90.00
#
_symmetry.space_group_name_H-M   'P 1'
#
loop_
_entity.id
_entity.type
_entity.pdbx_description
1 polymer ?
#
loop_
_entity_poly.entity_id
_entity_poly.type
_entity_poly.pdbx_seq_one_letter_code
_entity_poly.pdbx_strand_id
1 'polypeptide(L)'
;MNSEIDTLLPQVRQPSRYGGNELHVVKKEWDSVALRMVLAFPDLYELGMSHQGLQILYHIVNARENLVAERVYTPDRDLEELLRAHHLPLFSLESQRPVADFDILGITLPYELCYTNILTILELAGLPFRSADRTAAHPLVIGGGPCAFHPEPVADFFDAILLGDGEEAVLEICEAVRAAKESGEGRQAVLERLSRIEGVYVPSFFEPRYDDGGKFLGMRTLSGNGLVRRRILADLEGASIEQPPLVPLTRIVHDRLGLEIARGCTRGCRFCQAGMIYRPVRERTP
;
A
#
# COMPACT_ATOMS: atom_id res chain seq x y z
N MET A 1 -7.54 -0.37 22.28
CA MET A 1 -6.37 0.35 22.82
C MET A 1 -5.47 -0.68 23.43
N ASN A 2 -4.29 -0.84 22.84
CA ASN A 2 -3.29 -1.79 23.29
C ASN A 2 -2.51 -1.12 24.43
N SER A 3 -2.78 -1.52 25.68
CA SER A 3 -2.31 -0.81 26.88
C SER A 3 -0.79 -0.64 26.94
N GLU A 4 -0.03 -1.50 26.25
CA GLU A 4 1.43 -1.45 26.23
C GLU A 4 1.96 -0.34 25.31
N ILE A 5 1.36 -0.13 24.13
CA ILE A 5 1.78 0.94 23.21
C ILE A 5 1.61 2.31 23.88
N ASP A 6 0.48 2.52 24.56
CA ASP A 6 0.17 3.78 25.24
C ASP A 6 1.19 4.11 26.36
N THR A 7 1.88 3.09 26.92
CA THR A 7 2.97 3.31 27.89
C THR A 7 4.31 3.69 27.24
N LEU A 8 4.49 3.37 25.96
CA LEU A 8 5.70 3.71 25.20
C LEU A 8 5.61 5.11 24.61
N LEU A 9 4.42 5.57 24.21
CA LEU A 9 4.25 6.87 23.55
C LEU A 9 4.86 8.06 24.32
N PRO A 10 4.77 8.17 25.66
CA PRO A 10 5.41 9.26 26.39
C PRO A 10 6.95 9.30 26.29
N GLN A 11 7.58 8.22 25.82
CA GLN A 11 9.04 8.09 25.71
C GLN A 11 9.57 8.51 24.33
N VAL A 12 8.69 8.72 23.34
CA VAL A 12 9.08 9.12 21.97
C VAL A 12 8.98 10.64 21.80
N ARG A 13 9.72 11.18 20.83
CA ARG A 13 9.80 12.63 20.59
C ARG A 13 8.48 13.25 20.12
N GLN A 14 7.73 12.51 19.30
CA GLN A 14 6.46 12.97 18.71
C GLN A 14 5.36 11.90 18.84
N PRO A 15 4.75 11.76 20.04
CA PRO A 15 3.71 10.76 20.28
C PRO A 15 2.46 10.95 19.41
N SER A 16 2.19 12.18 18.97
CA SER A 16 1.03 12.52 18.13
C SER A 16 1.01 11.78 16.79
N ARG A 17 2.16 11.30 16.29
CA ARG A 17 2.27 10.47 15.08
C ARG A 17 1.56 9.12 15.19
N TYR A 18 1.35 8.65 16.41
CA TYR A 18 0.94 7.28 16.72
C TYR A 18 -0.43 7.21 17.41
N GLY A 19 -1.13 8.34 17.52
CA GLY A 19 -2.36 8.44 18.30
C GLY A 19 -3.63 7.94 17.61
N GLY A 20 -3.72 8.02 16.28
CA GLY A 20 -4.84 7.48 15.49
C GLY A 20 -6.25 7.98 15.81
N ASN A 21 -6.32 9.23 16.27
CA ASN A 21 -7.57 9.91 16.60
C ASN A 21 -7.75 11.18 15.76
N GLU A 22 -7.32 11.14 14.50
CA GLU A 22 -7.56 12.23 13.54
C GLU A 22 -9.05 12.52 13.34
N LEU A 23 -9.37 13.76 12.95
CA LEU A 23 -10.72 14.07 12.52
C LEU A 23 -11.05 13.28 11.25
N HIS A 24 -12.28 12.77 11.17
CA HIS A 24 -12.80 11.96 10.07
C HIS A 24 -12.15 10.58 9.91
N VAL A 25 -11.43 10.11 10.93
CA VAL A 25 -10.97 8.73 10.97
C VAL A 25 -12.19 7.79 10.94
N VAL A 26 -12.14 6.78 10.06
CA VAL A 26 -13.15 5.73 9.98
C VAL A 26 -12.71 4.59 10.89
N LYS A 27 -13.58 4.22 11.83
CA LYS A 27 -13.42 3.05 12.69
C LYS A 27 -14.62 2.12 12.47
N LYS A 28 -14.33 0.85 12.22
CA LYS A 28 -15.34 -0.21 12.06
C LYS A 28 -15.05 -1.30 13.08
N GLU A 29 -16.09 -1.99 13.51
CA GLU A 29 -15.93 -3.11 14.42
C GLU A 29 -15.17 -4.24 13.71
N TRP A 30 -14.11 -4.73 14.35
CA TRP A 30 -13.16 -5.64 13.72
C TRP A 30 -13.83 -6.90 13.18
N ASP A 31 -14.81 -7.43 13.90
CA ASP A 31 -15.51 -8.68 13.54
C ASP A 31 -16.71 -8.45 12.61
N SER A 32 -17.11 -7.19 12.35
CA SER A 32 -18.22 -6.88 11.45
C SER A 32 -17.82 -6.77 9.98
N VAL A 33 -16.52 -6.79 9.67
CA VAL A 33 -15.98 -6.65 8.32
C VAL A 33 -15.49 -8.00 7.76
N ALA A 34 -15.70 -8.21 6.47
CA ALA A 34 -15.31 -9.43 5.76
C ALA A 34 -13.80 -9.46 5.44
N LEU A 35 -13.23 -8.29 5.14
CA LEU A 35 -11.83 -8.13 4.74
C LEU A 35 -11.21 -6.88 5.36
N ARG A 36 -9.97 -7.03 5.83
CA ARG A 36 -9.21 -5.99 6.54
C ARG A 36 -7.93 -5.68 5.77
N MET A 37 -7.79 -4.44 5.35
CA MET A 37 -6.60 -3.93 4.67
C MET A 37 -5.88 -2.94 5.58
N VAL A 38 -4.55 -2.98 5.59
CA VAL A 38 -3.73 -1.92 6.15
C VAL A 38 -2.88 -1.30 5.04
N LEU A 39 -2.96 0.01 4.92
CA LEU A 39 -2.29 0.83 3.91
C LEU A 39 -1.05 1.48 4.53
N ALA A 40 0.11 1.05 4.08
CA ALA A 40 1.40 1.49 4.55
C ALA A 40 1.99 2.60 3.68
N PHE A 41 2.44 3.67 4.33
CA PHE A 41 3.41 4.59 3.76
C PHE A 41 4.80 4.26 4.32
N PRO A 42 5.81 3.93 3.49
CA PRO A 42 7.14 3.51 3.95
C PRO A 42 8.01 4.71 4.38
N ASP A 43 7.46 5.59 5.19
CA ASP A 43 8.13 6.74 5.78
C ASP A 43 7.32 7.24 7.00
N LEU A 44 7.78 8.33 7.60
CA LEU A 44 7.13 8.97 8.75
C LEU A 44 5.70 9.42 8.44
N TYR A 45 4.91 9.49 9.51
CA TYR A 45 3.51 9.93 9.51
C TYR A 45 3.28 11.25 8.76
N GLU A 46 4.10 12.27 9.00
CA GLU A 46 3.91 13.62 8.45
C GLU A 46 4.08 13.66 6.92
N LEU A 47 4.93 12.78 6.39
CA LEU A 47 5.13 12.59 4.95
C LEU A 47 3.97 11.79 4.36
N GLY A 48 3.63 10.67 4.99
CA GLY A 48 2.57 9.80 4.49
C GLY A 48 1.17 10.42 4.58
N MET A 49 0.88 11.24 5.59
CA MET A 49 -0.36 12.02 5.66
C MET A 49 -0.48 13.05 4.55
N SER A 50 0.66 13.54 4.03
CA SER A 50 0.70 14.45 2.88
C SER A 50 0.47 13.72 1.54
N HIS A 51 0.37 12.38 1.54
CA HIS A 51 0.23 11.57 0.33
C HIS A 51 -1.23 11.36 -0.06
N GLN A 52 -1.71 12.15 -1.02
CA GLN A 52 -3.10 12.14 -1.49
C GLN A 52 -3.56 10.76 -1.99
N GLY A 53 -2.71 10.03 -2.72
CA GLY A 53 -3.06 8.69 -3.21
C GLY A 53 -3.39 7.70 -2.08
N LEU A 54 -2.74 7.83 -0.92
CA LEU A 54 -3.02 6.95 0.23
C LEU A 54 -4.38 7.28 0.83
N GLN A 55 -4.71 8.57 0.95
CA GLN A 55 -6.01 9.03 1.43
C GLN A 55 -7.15 8.62 0.49
N ILE A 56 -6.96 8.73 -0.83
CA ILE A 56 -7.94 8.28 -1.82
C ILE A 56 -8.25 6.78 -1.62
N LEU A 57 -7.22 5.93 -1.58
CA LEU A 57 -7.42 4.49 -1.38
C LEU A 57 -8.07 4.16 -0.04
N TYR A 58 -7.64 4.85 1.03
CA TYR A 58 -8.24 4.73 2.36
C TYR A 58 -9.74 5.01 2.33
N HIS A 59 -10.16 6.10 1.71
CA HIS A 59 -11.57 6.48 1.63
C HIS A 59 -12.38 5.53 0.73
N ILE A 60 -11.83 5.13 -0.42
CA ILE A 60 -12.49 4.20 -1.35
C ILE A 60 -12.81 2.86 -0.66
N VAL A 61 -11.85 2.29 0.06
CA VAL A 61 -12.06 1.02 0.78
C VAL A 61 -13.04 1.23 1.93
N ASN A 62 -12.88 2.29 2.72
CA ASN A 62 -13.73 2.54 3.87
C ASN A 62 -15.17 2.96 3.51
N ALA A 63 -15.45 3.36 2.28
CA ALA A 63 -16.81 3.57 1.78
C ALA A 63 -17.64 2.28 1.71
N ARG A 64 -17.00 1.10 1.72
CA ARG A 64 -17.68 -0.21 1.65
C ARG A 64 -17.95 -0.74 3.05
N GLU A 65 -19.21 -0.98 3.40
CA GLU A 65 -19.60 -1.42 4.76
C GLU A 65 -18.85 -2.67 5.25
N ASN A 66 -18.60 -3.62 4.35
CA ASN A 66 -17.97 -4.91 4.64
C ASN A 66 -16.43 -4.92 4.54
N LEU A 67 -15.78 -3.78 4.26
CA LEU A 67 -14.32 -3.65 4.18
C LEU A 67 -13.83 -2.60 5.20
N VAL A 68 -12.59 -2.75 5.67
CA VAL A 68 -11.90 -1.68 6.42
C VAL A 68 -10.51 -1.47 5.85
N ALA A 69 -10.11 -0.20 5.71
CA ALA A 69 -8.73 0.19 5.50
C ALA A 69 -8.23 0.96 6.71
N GLU A 70 -7.14 0.50 7.30
CA GLU A 70 -6.39 1.22 8.33
C GLU A 70 -5.04 1.70 7.77
N ARG A 71 -4.36 2.61 8.45
CA ARG A 71 -3.09 3.17 8.01
C ARG A 71 -1.95 2.68 8.89
N VAL A 72 -0.77 2.53 8.31
CA VAL A 72 0.46 2.29 9.05
C VAL A 72 1.60 3.09 8.41
N TYR A 73 2.56 3.48 9.23
CA TYR A 73 3.71 4.29 8.82
C TYR A 73 4.98 3.61 9.33
N THR A 74 6.11 3.92 8.71
CA THR A 74 7.39 3.50 9.32
C THR A 74 7.57 4.33 10.58
N PRO A 75 7.79 3.69 11.75
CA PRO A 75 8.06 4.43 12.97
C PRO A 75 9.35 5.23 12.83
N ASP A 76 9.45 6.37 13.52
CA ASP A 76 10.74 7.02 13.69
C ASP A 76 11.65 6.15 14.58
N ARG A 77 12.95 6.43 14.56
CA ARG A 77 13.98 5.58 15.19
C ARG A 77 13.74 5.35 16.67
N ASP A 78 13.17 6.33 17.37
CA ASP A 78 12.87 6.23 18.80
C ASP A 78 11.77 5.21 19.12
N LEU A 79 10.65 5.24 18.38
CA LEU A 79 9.62 4.21 18.52
C LEU A 79 10.09 2.86 17.97
N GLU A 80 10.83 2.84 16.86
CA GLU A 80 11.41 1.61 16.31
C GLU A 80 12.25 0.86 17.36
N GLU A 81 13.16 1.56 18.03
CA GLU A 81 14.02 1.00 19.08
C GLU A 81 13.19 0.45 20.25
N LEU A 82 12.13 1.16 20.66
CA LEU A 82 11.23 0.70 21.72
C LEU A 82 10.42 -0.55 21.31
N LEU A 83 9.87 -0.57 20.11
CA LEU A 83 9.13 -1.74 19.60
C LEU A 83 10.03 -2.99 19.59
N ARG A 84 11.28 -2.85 19.13
CA ARG A 84 12.27 -3.94 19.16
C ARG A 84 12.61 -4.37 20.57
N ALA A 85 12.90 -3.43 21.47
CA ALA A 85 13.29 -3.73 22.84
C ALA A 85 12.16 -4.47 23.61
N HIS A 86 10.92 -4.09 23.35
CA HIS A 86 9.73 -4.66 24.00
C HIS A 86 9.12 -5.84 23.23
N HIS A 87 9.69 -6.21 22.07
CA HIS A 87 9.17 -7.28 21.19
C HIS A 87 7.71 -7.05 20.78
N LEU A 88 7.33 -5.79 20.58
CA LEU A 88 5.99 -5.40 20.16
C LEU A 88 5.91 -5.29 18.64
N PRO A 89 4.82 -5.77 18.03
CA PRO A 89 4.66 -5.71 16.59
C PRO A 89 4.37 -4.27 16.13
N LEU A 90 4.69 -3.99 14.87
CA LEU A 90 4.15 -2.83 14.17
C LEU A 90 2.62 -2.90 14.16
N PHE A 91 1.99 -1.77 14.42
CA PHE A 91 0.55 -1.67 14.60
C PHE A 91 -0.09 -0.64 13.67
N SER A 92 -1.35 -0.86 13.33
CA SER A 92 -2.18 0.10 12.58
C SER A 92 -2.57 1.30 13.44
N LEU A 93 -2.78 2.44 12.80
CA LEU A 93 -3.00 3.69 13.51
C LEU A 93 -4.41 3.75 14.14
N GLU A 94 -5.45 3.32 13.42
CA GLU A 94 -6.85 3.45 13.81
C GLU A 94 -7.25 2.60 15.02
N SER A 95 -6.78 1.35 15.03
CA SER A 95 -7.18 0.35 16.03
C SER A 95 -6.02 -0.17 16.89
N GLN A 96 -4.77 0.20 16.58
CA GLN A 96 -3.56 -0.33 17.22
C GLN A 96 -3.44 -1.86 17.11
N ARG A 97 -3.96 -2.43 16.02
CA ARG A 97 -3.88 -3.87 15.74
C ARG A 97 -2.53 -4.20 15.09
N PRO A 98 -1.90 -5.34 15.45
CA PRO A 98 -0.72 -5.83 14.74
C PRO A 98 -0.95 -5.90 13.22
N VAL A 99 0.02 -5.45 12.43
CA VAL A 99 -0.06 -5.49 10.96
C VAL A 99 -0.26 -6.91 10.43
N ALA A 100 0.27 -7.93 11.12
CA ALA A 100 0.09 -9.33 10.78
C ALA A 100 -1.36 -9.83 10.87
N ASP A 101 -2.25 -9.15 11.60
CA ASP A 101 -3.64 -9.56 11.78
C ASP A 101 -4.55 -9.17 10.59
N PHE A 102 -4.04 -8.37 9.65
CA PHE A 102 -4.78 -7.94 8.47
C PHE A 102 -4.75 -8.99 7.36
N ASP A 103 -5.71 -8.92 6.43
CA ASP A 103 -5.74 -9.79 5.26
C ASP A 103 -4.78 -9.30 4.17
N ILE A 104 -4.60 -7.98 4.07
CA ILE A 104 -3.76 -7.31 3.07
C ILE A 104 -2.92 -6.20 3.71
N LEU A 105 -1.61 -6.21 3.46
CA LEU A 105 -0.69 -5.10 3.68
C LEU A 105 -0.40 -4.43 2.33
N GLY A 106 -1.04 -3.29 2.07
CA GLY A 106 -0.80 -2.50 0.86
C GLY A 106 0.29 -1.46 1.09
N ILE A 107 1.43 -1.54 0.40
CA ILE A 107 2.56 -0.63 0.58
C ILE A 107 2.72 0.26 -0.66
N THR A 108 2.65 1.57 -0.48
CA THR A 108 2.97 2.50 -1.57
C THR A 108 4.49 2.55 -1.81
N LEU A 109 4.88 2.69 -3.07
CA LEU A 109 6.25 2.78 -3.58
C LEU A 109 6.45 4.18 -4.17
N PRO A 110 6.61 5.22 -3.32
CA PRO A 110 6.60 6.60 -3.76
C PRO A 110 7.91 6.99 -4.47
N TYR A 111 9.04 6.52 -3.95
CA TYR A 111 10.40 6.75 -4.44
C TYR A 111 11.34 5.68 -3.86
N GLU A 112 12.48 5.47 -4.51
CA GLU A 112 13.42 4.37 -4.21
C GLU A 112 14.09 4.50 -2.84
N LEU A 113 14.24 5.72 -2.30
CA LEU A 113 14.86 5.95 -0.98
C LEU A 113 14.05 5.34 0.17
N CYS A 114 12.77 5.02 -0.03
CA CYS A 114 11.94 4.36 0.97
C CYS A 114 12.09 2.83 1.00
N TYR A 115 12.85 2.21 0.10
CA TYR A 115 12.87 0.74 0.00
C TYR A 115 13.38 0.05 1.25
N THR A 116 14.35 0.64 1.96
CA THR A 116 14.82 0.09 3.24
C THR A 116 13.73 0.12 4.31
N ASN A 117 12.86 1.12 4.29
CA ASN A 117 11.75 1.23 5.24
C ASN A 117 10.68 0.16 5.00
N ILE A 118 10.55 -0.36 3.77
CA ILE A 118 9.71 -1.53 3.49
C ILE A 118 10.22 -2.73 4.31
N LEU A 119 11.54 -2.93 4.39
CA LEU A 119 12.13 -4.00 5.18
C LEU A 119 11.87 -3.80 6.67
N THR A 120 11.99 -2.57 7.17
CA THR A 120 11.63 -2.22 8.56
C THR A 120 10.16 -2.54 8.86
N ILE A 121 9.25 -2.20 7.95
CA ILE A 121 7.82 -2.52 8.09
C ILE A 121 7.60 -4.03 8.17
N LEU A 122 8.17 -4.80 7.24
CA LEU A 122 8.02 -6.25 7.22
C LEU A 122 8.59 -6.90 8.48
N GLU A 123 9.77 -6.45 8.92
CA GLU A 123 10.43 -6.98 10.11
C GLU A 123 9.60 -6.72 11.38
N LEU A 124 9.20 -5.47 11.62
CA LEU A 124 8.42 -5.10 12.80
C LEU A 124 7.01 -5.70 12.76
N ALA A 125 6.45 -5.95 11.57
CA ALA A 125 5.20 -6.67 11.42
C ALA A 125 5.36 -8.19 11.64
N GLY A 126 6.57 -8.71 11.82
CA GLY A 126 6.83 -10.14 11.97
C GLY A 126 6.62 -10.96 10.70
N LEU A 127 6.73 -10.32 9.52
CA LEU A 127 6.49 -10.95 8.23
C LEU A 127 7.82 -11.40 7.59
N PRO A 128 7.87 -12.59 6.95
CA PRO A 128 9.00 -12.97 6.11
C PRO A 128 9.27 -11.92 5.03
N PHE A 129 10.54 -11.59 4.83
CA PHE A 129 10.94 -10.60 3.84
C PHE A 129 10.55 -11.03 2.43
N ARG A 130 10.90 -12.25 2.04
CA ARG A 130 10.59 -12.75 0.69
C ARG A 130 9.17 -13.29 0.64
N SER A 131 8.45 -12.98 -0.43
CA SER A 131 7.09 -13.49 -0.66
C SER A 131 7.05 -15.02 -0.74
N ALA A 132 8.11 -15.65 -1.25
CA ALA A 132 8.26 -17.11 -1.32
C ALA A 132 8.25 -17.81 0.06
N ASP A 133 8.64 -17.09 1.13
CA ASP A 133 8.68 -17.62 2.49
C ASP A 133 7.35 -17.40 3.24
N ARG A 134 6.37 -16.73 2.63
CA ARG A 134 5.07 -16.44 3.24
C ARG A 134 4.09 -17.57 3.04
N THR A 135 3.33 -17.85 4.09
CA THR A 135 2.28 -18.88 4.12
C THR A 135 0.89 -18.24 4.12
N ALA A 136 -0.16 -19.07 4.14
CA ALA A 136 -1.55 -18.62 4.28
C ALA A 136 -1.85 -17.89 5.61
N ALA A 137 -0.96 -18.01 6.60
CA ALA A 137 -1.09 -17.30 7.89
C ALA A 137 -0.66 -15.83 7.83
N HIS A 138 -0.01 -15.40 6.74
CA HIS A 138 0.48 -14.03 6.59
C HIS A 138 -0.39 -13.23 5.62
N PRO A 139 -0.56 -11.90 5.84
CA PRO A 139 -1.22 -11.02 4.89
C PRO A 139 -0.61 -11.13 3.49
N LEU A 140 -1.40 -10.79 2.48
CA LEU A 140 -0.86 -10.49 1.15
C LEU A 140 -0.17 -9.13 1.18
N VAL A 141 1.10 -9.09 0.76
CA VAL A 141 1.86 -7.84 0.67
C VAL A 141 1.76 -7.34 -0.76
N ILE A 142 1.03 -6.24 -0.95
CA ILE A 142 0.71 -5.69 -2.26
C ILE A 142 1.37 -4.32 -2.44
N GLY A 143 2.18 -4.16 -3.47
CA GLY A 143 2.84 -2.90 -3.81
C GLY A 143 1.98 -2.03 -4.74
N GLY A 144 2.21 -0.71 -4.73
CA GLY A 144 1.59 0.19 -5.72
C GLY A 144 2.25 1.56 -5.71
N GLY A 145 1.89 2.45 -6.64
CA GLY A 145 2.43 3.81 -6.71
C GLY A 145 3.52 4.03 -7.77
N PRO A 146 4.16 5.21 -7.82
CA PRO A 146 5.02 5.63 -8.93
C PRO A 146 6.18 4.68 -9.28
N CYS A 147 6.84 4.09 -8.28
CA CYS A 147 7.95 3.16 -8.53
C CYS A 147 7.47 1.75 -8.90
N ALA A 148 6.17 1.44 -8.84
CA ALA A 148 5.63 0.16 -9.32
C ALA A 148 5.87 -0.07 -10.82
N PHE A 149 6.15 0.99 -11.59
CA PHE A 149 6.55 0.90 -13.00
C PHE A 149 7.92 0.26 -13.22
N HIS A 150 8.74 0.15 -12.17
CA HIS A 150 10.02 -0.57 -12.18
C HIS A 150 10.06 -1.51 -10.96
N PRO A 151 9.26 -2.58 -10.94
CA PRO A 151 9.01 -3.36 -9.72
C PRO A 151 10.15 -4.31 -9.35
N GLU A 152 10.95 -4.75 -10.33
CA GLU A 152 11.97 -5.81 -10.15
C GLU A 152 12.98 -5.60 -9.02
N PRO A 153 13.47 -4.38 -8.72
CA PRO A 153 14.37 -4.17 -7.58
C PRO A 153 13.79 -4.56 -6.22
N VAL A 154 12.45 -4.63 -6.10
CA VAL A 154 11.76 -4.98 -4.86
C VAL A 154 10.80 -6.16 -5.01
N ALA A 155 10.72 -6.77 -6.20
CA ALA A 155 9.70 -7.75 -6.55
C ALA A 155 9.68 -8.97 -5.61
N ASP A 156 10.86 -9.43 -5.16
CA ASP A 156 11.00 -10.54 -4.20
C ASP A 156 10.26 -10.31 -2.87
N PHE A 157 9.99 -9.06 -2.49
CA PHE A 157 9.31 -8.71 -1.24
C PHE A 157 7.78 -8.62 -1.37
N PHE A 158 7.23 -8.70 -2.58
CA PHE A 158 5.81 -8.49 -2.84
C PHE A 158 5.14 -9.76 -3.36
N ASP A 159 3.90 -9.98 -2.95
CA ASP A 159 3.03 -11.02 -3.51
C ASP A 159 2.40 -10.56 -4.83
N ALA A 160 2.04 -9.28 -4.90
CA ALA A 160 1.55 -8.62 -6.10
C ALA A 160 1.93 -7.14 -6.08
N ILE A 161 1.99 -6.50 -7.24
CA ILE A 161 2.28 -5.09 -7.40
C ILE A 161 1.30 -4.51 -8.42
N LEU A 162 0.60 -3.43 -8.07
CA LEU A 162 -0.30 -2.74 -8.96
C LEU A 162 0.44 -1.64 -9.74
N LEU A 163 0.46 -1.76 -11.06
CA LEU A 163 0.99 -0.79 -11.99
C LEU A 163 -0.12 0.16 -12.47
N GLY A 164 0.02 1.43 -12.15
CA GLY A 164 -0.91 2.47 -12.59
C GLY A 164 -1.87 2.93 -11.49
N ASP A 165 -3.09 3.28 -11.89
CA ASP A 165 -4.09 3.87 -10.99
C ASP A 165 -4.78 2.81 -10.13
N GLY A 166 -5.02 3.13 -8.86
CA GLY A 166 -5.45 2.19 -7.82
C GLY A 166 -6.91 2.27 -7.42
N GLU A 167 -7.62 3.31 -7.84
CA GLU A 167 -8.93 3.68 -7.34
C GLU A 167 -9.99 2.61 -7.59
N GLU A 168 -10.00 2.00 -8.77
CA GLU A 168 -10.88 0.87 -9.07
C GLU A 168 -10.25 -0.47 -8.67
N ALA A 169 -8.95 -0.63 -8.98
CA ALA A 169 -8.24 -1.88 -8.75
C ALA A 169 -8.17 -2.28 -7.28
N VAL A 170 -8.13 -1.34 -6.33
CA VAL A 170 -8.11 -1.66 -4.90
C VAL A 170 -9.36 -2.44 -4.49
N LEU A 171 -10.53 -2.10 -5.04
CA LEU A 171 -11.78 -2.80 -4.75
C LEU A 171 -11.81 -4.18 -5.41
N GLU A 172 -11.31 -4.31 -6.64
CA GLU A 172 -11.18 -5.60 -7.32
C GLU A 172 -10.20 -6.53 -6.60
N ILE A 173 -9.08 -5.98 -6.09
CA ILE A 173 -8.11 -6.70 -5.27
C ILE A 173 -8.77 -7.17 -3.98
N CYS A 174 -9.45 -6.27 -3.25
CA CYS A 174 -10.19 -6.63 -2.04
C CYS A 174 -11.21 -7.75 -2.31
N GLU A 175 -11.97 -7.65 -3.39
CA GLU A 175 -12.96 -8.66 -3.77
C GLU A 175 -12.32 -10.00 -4.13
N ALA A 176 -11.22 -10.01 -4.89
CA ALA A 176 -10.50 -11.22 -5.23
C ALA A 176 -9.97 -11.95 -3.99
N VAL A 177 -9.41 -11.21 -3.01
CA VAL A 177 -8.92 -11.78 -1.76
C VAL A 177 -10.08 -12.24 -0.87
N ARG A 178 -11.15 -11.45 -0.75
CA ARG A 178 -12.35 -11.80 0.03
C ARG A 178 -12.99 -13.08 -0.49
N ALA A 179 -13.22 -13.16 -1.80
CA ALA A 179 -13.83 -14.34 -2.44
C ALA A 179 -12.98 -15.60 -2.22
N ALA A 180 -11.66 -15.50 -2.32
CA ALA A 180 -10.75 -16.62 -2.08
C ALA A 180 -10.72 -17.05 -0.61
N LYS A 181 -10.80 -16.10 0.32
CA LYS A 181 -10.92 -16.38 1.76
C LYS A 181 -12.23 -17.13 2.08
N GLU A 182 -13.35 -16.71 1.46
CA GLU A 182 -14.66 -17.36 1.63
C GLU A 182 -14.72 -18.77 1.03
N SER A 183 -14.01 -19.01 -0.08
CA SER A 183 -13.93 -20.33 -0.71
C SER A 183 -12.84 -21.24 -0.12
N GLY A 184 -12.02 -20.75 0.80
CA GLY A 184 -10.91 -21.51 1.40
C GLY A 184 -9.77 -21.79 0.40
N GLU A 185 -9.59 -20.92 -0.59
CA GLU A 185 -8.55 -21.04 -1.61
C GLU A 185 -7.14 -20.76 -1.04
N GLY A 186 -6.16 -21.50 -1.53
CA GLY A 186 -4.76 -21.29 -1.16
C GLY A 186 -4.17 -20.03 -1.79
N ARG A 187 -3.06 -19.53 -1.22
CA ARG A 187 -2.36 -18.30 -1.67
C ARG A 187 -2.11 -18.28 -3.18
N GLN A 188 -1.69 -19.40 -3.77
CA GLN A 188 -1.44 -19.50 -5.21
C GLN A 188 -2.69 -19.20 -6.06
N ALA A 189 -3.86 -19.71 -5.65
CA ALA A 189 -5.12 -19.42 -6.35
C ALA A 189 -5.52 -17.94 -6.20
N VAL A 190 -5.22 -17.32 -5.05
CA VAL A 190 -5.38 -15.87 -4.87
C VAL A 190 -4.50 -15.10 -5.85
N LEU A 191 -3.23 -15.48 -6.00
CA LEU A 191 -2.32 -14.84 -6.96
C LEU A 191 -2.81 -14.97 -8.40
N GLU A 192 -3.37 -16.11 -8.78
CA GLU A 192 -3.99 -16.33 -10.09
C GLU A 192 -5.27 -15.49 -10.32
N ARG A 193 -6.03 -15.19 -9.26
CA ARG A 193 -7.15 -14.24 -9.34
C ARG A 193 -6.64 -12.83 -9.51
N LEU A 194 -5.66 -12.43 -8.70
CA LEU A 194 -5.04 -11.11 -8.73
C LEU A 194 -4.41 -10.83 -10.10
N SER A 195 -3.74 -11.80 -10.72
CA SER A 195 -3.12 -11.62 -12.04
C SER A 195 -4.10 -11.36 -13.19
N ARG A 196 -5.41 -11.54 -12.96
CA ARG A 196 -6.46 -11.24 -13.95
C ARG A 196 -6.95 -9.79 -13.88
N ILE A 197 -6.59 -9.08 -12.81
CA ILE A 197 -6.91 -7.67 -12.61
C ILE A 197 -5.94 -6.83 -13.45
N GLU A 198 -6.46 -5.91 -14.26
CA GLU A 198 -5.62 -5.02 -15.06
C GLU A 198 -4.67 -4.21 -14.15
N GLY A 199 -3.40 -4.12 -14.53
CA GLY A 199 -2.35 -3.46 -13.75
C GLY A 199 -1.64 -4.36 -12.75
N VAL A 200 -2.19 -5.52 -12.38
CA VAL A 200 -1.57 -6.35 -11.34
C VAL A 200 -0.48 -7.25 -11.92
N TYR A 201 0.74 -7.00 -11.44
CA TYR A 201 1.94 -7.81 -11.65
C TYR A 201 2.16 -8.74 -10.47
N VAL A 202 2.30 -10.04 -10.71
CA VAL A 202 2.60 -11.05 -9.70
C VAL A 202 4.04 -11.51 -9.90
N PRO A 203 5.01 -11.10 -9.06
CA PRO A 203 6.43 -11.41 -9.26
C PRO A 203 6.74 -12.89 -9.52
N SER A 204 6.11 -13.79 -8.77
CA SER A 204 6.34 -15.24 -8.90
C SER A 204 5.92 -15.83 -10.25
N PHE A 205 5.22 -15.07 -11.09
CA PHE A 205 4.81 -15.49 -12.44
C PHE A 205 5.85 -15.13 -13.50
N PHE A 206 6.96 -14.52 -13.10
CA PHE A 206 8.01 -14.06 -13.99
C PHE A 206 9.39 -14.47 -13.46
N GLU A 207 10.31 -14.72 -14.39
CA GLU A 207 11.70 -15.09 -14.10
C GLU A 207 12.63 -14.21 -14.95
N PRO A 208 13.39 -13.27 -14.36
CA PRO A 208 14.34 -12.46 -15.10
C PRO A 208 15.53 -13.32 -15.53
N ARG A 209 15.91 -13.22 -16.81
CA ARG A 209 17.04 -13.97 -17.37
C ARG A 209 18.24 -13.06 -17.59
N TYR A 210 19.41 -13.54 -17.18
CA TYR A 210 20.69 -12.85 -17.36
C TYR A 210 21.68 -13.79 -18.06
N ASP A 211 22.64 -13.23 -18.81
CA ASP A 211 23.80 -14.00 -19.27
C ASP A 211 24.85 -14.17 -18.16
N ASP A 212 25.91 -14.93 -18.44
CA ASP A 212 27.03 -15.15 -17.51
C ASP A 212 27.74 -13.85 -17.10
N GLY A 213 27.57 -12.77 -17.88
CA GLY A 213 28.09 -11.42 -17.60
C GLY A 213 27.12 -10.53 -16.81
N GLY A 214 25.96 -11.04 -16.39
CA GLY A 214 24.95 -10.28 -15.65
C GLY A 214 24.11 -9.34 -16.51
N LYS A 215 24.20 -9.42 -17.85
CA LYS A 215 23.37 -8.62 -18.75
C LYS A 215 21.95 -9.18 -18.79
N PHE A 216 20.97 -8.31 -18.58
CA PHE A 216 19.55 -8.68 -18.70
C PHE A 216 19.22 -9.08 -20.14
N LEU A 217 18.74 -10.31 -20.32
CA LEU A 217 18.36 -10.90 -21.61
C LEU A 217 16.85 -10.81 -21.87
N GLY A 218 16.05 -10.63 -20.82
CA GLY A 218 14.59 -10.52 -20.91
C GLY A 218 13.88 -11.20 -19.75
N MET A 219 12.55 -11.13 -19.79
CA MET A 219 11.68 -11.70 -18.77
C MET A 219 11.00 -12.96 -19.31
N ARG A 220 11.11 -14.08 -18.60
CA ARG A 220 10.39 -15.30 -18.93
C ARG A 220 9.08 -15.35 -18.13
N THR A 221 7.98 -15.55 -18.82
CA THR A 221 6.68 -15.83 -18.18
C THR A 221 6.63 -17.28 -17.70
N LEU A 222 6.36 -17.47 -16.41
CA LEU A 222 6.13 -18.75 -15.78
C LEU A 222 4.64 -19.09 -15.69
N SER A 223 3.77 -18.09 -15.50
CA SER A 223 2.32 -18.23 -15.43
C SER A 223 1.60 -16.97 -15.96
N GLY A 224 0.32 -17.09 -16.27
CA GLY A 224 -0.50 -15.99 -16.78
C GLY A 224 -0.24 -15.63 -18.25
N ASN A 225 -0.63 -14.42 -18.63
CA ASN A 225 -0.59 -13.94 -20.03
C ASN A 225 0.76 -13.28 -20.42
N GLY A 226 1.70 -13.17 -19.49
CA GLY A 226 3.06 -12.66 -19.71
C GLY A 226 3.19 -11.15 -19.97
N LEU A 227 2.10 -10.43 -20.15
CA LEU A 227 2.09 -8.98 -20.39
C LEU A 227 1.16 -8.29 -19.41
N VAL A 228 1.73 -7.48 -18.52
CA VAL A 228 0.98 -6.67 -17.58
C VAL A 228 0.81 -5.26 -18.15
N ARG A 229 -0.43 -4.92 -18.47
CA ARG A 229 -0.79 -3.58 -18.89
C ARG A 229 -1.05 -2.73 -17.66
N ARG A 230 -0.43 -1.55 -17.57
CA ARG A 230 -0.74 -0.58 -16.51
C ARG A 230 -2.22 -0.22 -16.54
N ARG A 231 -2.82 -0.08 -15.36
CA ARG A 231 -4.19 0.41 -15.22
C ARG A 231 -4.23 1.93 -15.35
N ILE A 232 -5.25 2.41 -16.05
CA ILE A 232 -5.50 3.85 -16.22
C ILE A 232 -6.95 4.11 -15.84
N LEU A 233 -7.16 4.91 -14.79
CA LEU A 233 -8.48 5.41 -14.43
C LEU A 233 -8.95 6.38 -15.52
N ALA A 234 -10.00 6.03 -16.25
CA ALA A 234 -10.46 6.85 -17.38
C ALA A 234 -11.10 8.16 -16.92
N ASP A 235 -11.93 8.11 -15.89
CA ASP A 235 -12.68 9.23 -15.35
C ASP A 235 -12.23 9.57 -13.92
N LEU A 236 -11.70 10.77 -13.73
CA LEU A 236 -11.29 11.25 -12.41
C LEU A 236 -12.51 11.64 -11.54
N GLU A 237 -13.66 11.94 -12.14
CA GLU A 237 -14.84 12.39 -11.41
C GLU A 237 -15.46 11.28 -10.58
N GLY A 238 -15.59 10.08 -11.14
CA GLY A 238 -16.05 8.91 -10.40
C GLY A 238 -15.15 8.51 -9.23
N ALA A 239 -13.90 8.99 -9.21
CA ALA A 239 -12.95 8.77 -8.11
C ALA A 239 -12.92 9.93 -7.09
N SER A 240 -13.88 10.86 -7.15
CA SER A 240 -14.00 11.94 -6.16
C SER A 240 -14.22 11.37 -4.76
N ILE A 241 -13.44 11.86 -3.81
CA ILE A 241 -13.64 11.56 -2.40
C ILE A 241 -14.86 12.37 -1.94
N GLU A 242 -15.99 11.70 -1.71
CA GLU A 242 -17.16 12.31 -1.06
C GLU A 242 -16.96 12.48 0.45
N GLN A 243 -16.03 11.72 1.03
CA GLN A 243 -15.69 11.78 2.44
C GLN A 243 -14.86 13.03 2.77
N PRO A 244 -15.07 13.64 3.95
CA PRO A 244 -14.21 14.72 4.38
C PRO A 244 -12.76 14.21 4.61
N PRO A 245 -11.74 15.02 4.26
CA PRO A 245 -10.35 14.60 4.36
C PRO A 245 -9.95 14.37 5.81
N LEU A 246 -9.00 13.46 6.03
CA LEU A 246 -8.42 13.23 7.35
C LEU A 246 -7.69 14.51 7.82
N VAL A 247 -8.01 14.98 9.03
CA VAL A 247 -7.32 16.14 9.63
C VAL A 247 -6.31 15.66 10.68
N PRO A 248 -5.00 15.85 10.44
CA PRO A 248 -3.96 15.35 11.33
C PRO A 248 -3.96 16.08 12.68
N LEU A 249 -3.51 15.38 13.72
CA LEU A 249 -3.35 15.94 15.08
C LEU A 249 -2.03 16.71 15.28
N THR A 250 -1.15 16.66 14.29
CA THR A 250 0.15 17.34 14.29
C THR A 250 0.40 17.96 12.92
N ARG A 251 1.31 18.92 12.85
CA ARG A 251 1.67 19.58 11.59
C ARG A 251 2.32 18.56 10.64
N ILE A 252 1.74 18.41 9.46
CA ILE A 252 2.27 17.56 8.39
C ILE A 252 3.16 18.38 7.43
N VAL A 253 3.92 17.71 6.56
CA VAL A 253 4.88 18.38 5.66
C VAL A 253 4.18 19.31 4.67
N HIS A 254 3.09 18.85 4.07
CA HIS A 254 2.24 19.67 3.22
C HIS A 254 0.92 19.98 3.94
N ASP A 255 0.98 20.92 4.89
CA ASP A 255 -0.17 21.38 5.70
C ASP A 255 -1.12 22.28 4.89
N ARG A 256 -1.80 21.65 3.91
CA ARG A 256 -2.74 22.27 2.98
C ARG A 256 -3.73 21.23 2.48
N LEU A 257 -4.92 21.66 2.08
CA LEU A 257 -5.86 20.80 1.37
C LEU A 257 -5.33 20.54 -0.06
N GLY A 258 -5.03 19.28 -0.36
CA GLY A 258 -4.68 18.83 -1.71
C GLY A 258 -5.94 18.51 -2.52
N LEU A 259 -6.12 19.18 -3.67
CA LEU A 259 -7.16 18.86 -4.63
C LEU A 259 -6.49 18.48 -5.96
N GLU A 260 -6.79 17.28 -6.45
CA GLU A 260 -6.27 16.82 -7.74
C GLU A 260 -7.24 17.25 -8.84
N ILE A 261 -6.93 18.37 -9.51
CA ILE A 261 -7.74 18.89 -10.62
C ILE A 261 -7.42 18.18 -11.95
N ALA A 262 -6.27 17.53 -12.05
CA ALA A 262 -5.82 16.81 -13.23
C ALA A 262 -4.73 15.79 -12.87
N ARG A 263 -4.64 14.72 -13.66
CA ARG A 263 -3.58 13.70 -13.58
C ARG A 263 -2.83 13.61 -14.90
N GLY A 264 -1.50 13.69 -14.82
CA GLY A 264 -0.62 13.72 -15.98
C GLY A 264 -0.21 15.14 -16.41
N CYS A 265 0.68 15.23 -17.39
CA CYS A 265 1.21 16.51 -17.88
C CYS A 265 1.33 16.54 -19.41
N THR A 266 0.94 17.65 -20.05
CA THR A 266 1.02 17.85 -21.51
C THR A 266 2.44 18.17 -22.00
N ARG A 267 3.37 18.56 -21.12
CA ARG A 267 4.70 19.08 -21.49
C ARG A 267 5.68 18.03 -22.01
N GLY A 268 5.47 16.75 -21.70
CA GLY A 268 6.24 15.63 -22.25
C GLY A 268 7.76 15.65 -22.01
N CYS A 269 8.22 16.30 -20.95
CA CYS A 269 9.65 16.44 -20.61
C CYS A 269 10.34 15.06 -20.48
N ARG A 270 11.42 14.82 -21.24
CA ARG A 270 12.12 13.52 -21.29
C ARG A 270 12.76 13.09 -19.97
N PHE A 271 13.06 14.02 -19.08
CA PHE A 271 13.65 13.76 -17.77
C PHE A 271 12.60 13.49 -16.67
N CYS A 272 11.31 13.77 -16.95
CA CYS A 272 10.28 13.74 -15.92
C CYS A 272 9.54 12.40 -15.95
N GLN A 273 9.80 11.55 -14.94
CA GLN A 273 9.10 10.28 -14.77
C GLN A 273 7.58 10.47 -14.68
N ALA A 274 7.12 11.43 -13.85
CA ALA A 274 5.70 11.75 -13.71
C ALA A 274 5.05 12.09 -15.07
N GLY A 275 5.78 12.80 -15.95
CA GLY A 275 5.33 13.12 -17.30
C GLY A 275 5.16 11.91 -18.24
N MET A 276 5.67 10.74 -17.87
CA MET A 276 5.57 9.49 -18.65
C MET A 276 4.60 8.50 -18.03
N ILE A 277 4.69 8.27 -16.71
CA ILE A 277 3.91 7.23 -16.03
C ILE A 277 2.43 7.60 -15.90
N TYR A 278 2.09 8.89 -15.78
CA TYR A 278 0.71 9.35 -15.58
C TYR A 278 -0.07 9.63 -16.88
N ARG A 279 0.49 9.33 -18.05
CA ARG A 279 -0.21 9.53 -19.33
C ARG A 279 -1.38 8.55 -19.49
N PRO A 280 -2.47 8.93 -20.20
CA PRO A 280 -2.73 10.25 -20.79
C PRO A 280 -3.12 11.30 -19.74
N VAL A 281 -3.07 12.59 -20.13
CA VAL A 281 -3.59 13.69 -19.30
C VAL A 281 -5.09 13.53 -19.16
N ARG A 282 -5.58 13.64 -17.93
CA ARG A 282 -7.00 13.58 -17.56
C ARG A 282 -7.28 14.75 -16.63
N GLU A 283 -8.39 15.42 -16.83
CA GLU A 283 -8.75 16.65 -16.10
C GLU A 283 -10.14 16.47 -15.51
N ARG A 284 -10.38 17.09 -14.36
CA ARG A 284 -11.73 17.25 -13.79
C ARG A 284 -12.45 18.41 -14.45
N THR A 285 -13.77 18.34 -14.40
CA THR A 285 -14.68 19.40 -14.79
C THR A 285 -14.48 20.60 -13.87
N PRO A 286 -14.29 21.82 -14.42
CA PRO A 286 -14.12 23.04 -13.64
C PRO A 286 -15.32 23.43 -12.77
#